data_AF-A0A7I7LAN9-F1
#
_entry.id   AF-A0A7I7LAN9-F1
#
_cell.length_a   1.000
_cell.length_b   1.000
_cell.length_c   1.000
_cell.angle_alpha   90.00
_cell.angle_beta   90.00
_cell.angle_gamma   90.00
#
_symmetry.space_group_name_H-M   'P 1'
#
loop_
_entity.id
_entity.type
_entity.pdbx_description
1 polymer ?
#
loop_
_entity_poly.entity_id
_entity_poly.type
_entity_poly.pdbx_seq_one_letter_code
_entity_poly.pdbx_strand_id
1 'polypeptide(L)'
;MHPSTESSPSQPPPTDAECDFAARVLDELLHHIEVGNANAAAYPRPGRCTFLVSHAWTAGAVMHLVYTAPPSDRTWGLARDTRESLINPSPWNEADNPALYYYLLDLEENWPGAHSREPGENPDRIWWAGDPLTNLPARLAKLPEDHRYTPPPPDPAWIDHTPPVVNEPRRYVDPNELQPPPDALRPTQVRTTD
;
A
#
# COMPACT_ATOMS: atom_id res chain seq x y z
N MET A 1 -8.03 9.12 42.36
CA MET A 1 -7.08 9.35 41.26
C MET A 1 -7.71 8.83 39.99
N HIS A 2 -8.20 9.71 39.12
CA HIS A 2 -8.62 9.36 37.77
C HIS A 2 -7.55 9.87 36.81
N PRO A 3 -7.08 9.07 35.83
CA PRO A 3 -6.23 9.61 34.78
C PRO A 3 -7.10 10.45 33.85
N SER A 4 -6.71 11.70 33.65
CA SER A 4 -7.23 12.57 32.61
C SER A 4 -6.90 11.96 31.25
N THR A 5 -7.93 11.65 30.47
CA THR A 5 -7.78 11.41 29.04
C THR A 5 -7.37 12.73 28.39
N GLU A 6 -6.09 12.90 28.11
CA GLU A 6 -5.63 13.93 27.17
C GLU A 6 -6.30 13.66 25.83
N SER A 7 -7.22 14.55 25.44
CA SER A 7 -7.66 14.65 24.05
C SER A 7 -6.43 15.02 23.22
N SER A 8 -6.00 14.13 22.33
CA SER A 8 -4.97 14.45 21.33
C SER A 8 -5.32 15.79 20.67
N PRO A 9 -4.35 16.71 20.52
CA PRO A 9 -4.59 17.97 19.82
C PRO A 9 -5.05 17.64 18.40
N SER A 10 -6.24 18.13 18.03
CA SER A 10 -6.75 18.04 16.66
C SER A 10 -5.70 18.66 15.73
N GLN A 11 -5.22 17.90 14.74
CA GLN A 11 -4.30 18.43 13.74
C GLN A 11 -4.89 19.70 13.11
N PRO A 12 -4.07 20.72 12.82
CA PRO A 12 -4.54 21.92 12.14
C PRO A 12 -5.18 21.53 10.80
N PRO A 13 -6.17 22.32 10.34
CA PRO A 13 -6.78 22.08 9.05
C PRO A 13 -5.71 22.11 7.94
N PRO A 14 -5.87 21.29 6.88
CA PRO A 14 -4.90 21.23 5.80
C PRO A 14 -4.83 22.58 5.07
N THR A 15 -3.62 22.96 4.68
CA THR A 15 -3.32 24.12 3.85
C THR A 15 -3.65 23.85 2.39
N ASP A 16 -3.85 24.90 1.59
CA ASP A 16 -4.10 24.75 0.13
C ASP A 16 -2.95 23.99 -0.56
N ALA A 17 -1.70 24.21 -0.14
CA ALA A 17 -0.55 23.50 -0.68
C ALA A 17 -0.57 22.00 -0.37
N GLU A 18 -1.05 21.59 0.81
CA GLU A 18 -1.21 20.18 1.16
C GLU A 18 -2.38 19.54 0.39
N CYS A 19 -3.46 20.27 0.16
CA CYS A 19 -4.58 19.83 -0.68
C CYS A 19 -4.13 19.59 -2.13
N ASP A 20 -3.41 20.56 -2.71
CA ASP A 20 -2.86 20.45 -4.07
C ASP A 20 -1.82 19.33 -4.19
N PHE A 21 -1.03 19.12 -3.14
CA PHE A 21 -0.09 18.01 -3.07
C PHE A 21 -0.82 16.67 -3.07
N ALA A 22 -1.83 16.49 -2.22
CA ALA A 22 -2.61 15.25 -2.17
C ALA A 22 -3.29 14.95 -3.52
N ALA A 23 -3.83 15.96 -4.20
CA ALA A 23 -4.45 15.81 -5.52
C ALA A 23 -3.44 15.30 -6.57
N ARG A 24 -2.23 15.90 -6.61
CA ARG A 24 -1.17 15.45 -7.52
C ARG A 24 -0.70 14.03 -7.22
N VAL A 25 -0.52 13.69 -5.95
CA VAL A 25 -0.15 12.33 -5.54
C VAL A 25 -1.21 11.31 -5.97
N LEU A 26 -2.49 11.65 -5.83
CA LEU A 26 -3.58 10.78 -6.27
C LEU A 26 -3.57 10.60 -7.80
N ASP A 27 -3.41 11.67 -8.57
CA ASP A 27 -3.34 11.60 -10.04
C ASP A 27 -2.15 10.74 -10.51
N GLU A 28 -0.98 10.92 -9.91
CA GLU A 28 0.20 10.11 -10.20
C GLU A 28 0.02 8.64 -9.78
N LEU A 29 -0.65 8.37 -8.65
CA LEU A 29 -0.96 7.02 -8.19
C LEU A 29 -1.91 6.31 -9.16
N LEU A 30 -2.95 7.01 -9.61
CA LEU A 30 -3.87 6.48 -10.63
C LEU A 30 -3.12 6.18 -11.92
N HIS A 31 -2.21 7.05 -12.34
CA HIS A 31 -1.35 6.79 -13.49
C HIS A 31 -0.48 5.53 -13.32
N HIS A 32 0.17 5.36 -12.17
CA HIS A 32 0.94 4.15 -11.87
C HIS A 32 0.08 2.88 -11.92
N ILE A 33 -1.16 2.94 -11.42
CA ILE A 33 -2.12 1.83 -11.52
C ILE A 33 -2.44 1.50 -12.98
N GLU A 34 -2.74 2.49 -13.82
CA GLU A 34 -3.06 2.24 -15.23
C GLU A 34 -1.88 1.67 -16.01
N VAL A 35 -0.68 2.19 -15.76
CA VAL A 35 0.56 1.63 -16.34
C VAL A 35 0.76 0.19 -15.87
N GLY A 36 0.60 -0.08 -14.57
CA GLY A 36 0.69 -1.42 -13.99
C GLY A 36 -0.32 -2.40 -14.61
N ASN A 37 -1.58 -1.99 -14.74
CA ASN A 37 -2.65 -2.74 -15.36
C ASN A 37 -2.37 -3.04 -16.84
N ALA A 38 -1.94 -2.04 -17.62
CA ALA A 38 -1.59 -2.22 -19.03
C ALA A 38 -0.45 -3.23 -19.21
N ASN A 39 0.56 -3.15 -18.34
CA ASN A 39 1.65 -4.11 -18.31
C ASN A 39 1.18 -5.52 -17.92
N ALA A 40 0.32 -5.66 -16.90
CA ALA A 40 -0.25 -6.94 -16.49
C ALA A 40 -1.06 -7.60 -17.62
N ALA A 41 -1.81 -6.81 -18.39
CA ALA A 41 -2.57 -7.27 -19.53
C ALA A 41 -1.70 -7.68 -20.72
N ALA A 42 -0.67 -6.89 -21.05
CA ALA A 42 0.22 -7.16 -22.18
C ALA A 42 1.11 -8.39 -21.95
N TYR A 43 1.53 -8.63 -20.70
CA TYR A 43 2.37 -9.77 -20.33
C TYR A 43 1.78 -10.51 -19.12
N PRO A 44 0.76 -11.36 -19.32
CA PRO A 44 0.15 -12.13 -18.24
C PRO A 44 1.18 -13.06 -17.59
N ARG A 45 1.54 -12.78 -16.34
CA ARG A 45 2.45 -13.60 -15.53
C ARG A 45 1.88 -13.78 -14.12
N PRO A 46 2.12 -14.94 -13.49
CA PRO A 46 1.83 -15.11 -12.07
C PRO A 46 2.51 -14.00 -11.25
N GLY A 47 1.76 -13.35 -10.36
CA GLY A 47 2.26 -12.31 -9.47
C GLY A 47 2.18 -10.86 -9.99
N ARG A 48 1.59 -10.60 -11.17
CA ARG A 48 1.20 -9.22 -11.54
C ARG A 48 -0.18 -8.90 -11.00
N CYS A 49 -0.26 -7.79 -10.26
CA CYS A 49 -1.49 -7.30 -9.65
C CYS A 49 -2.28 -6.46 -10.66
N THR A 50 -3.60 -6.58 -10.63
CA THR A 50 -4.51 -5.70 -11.38
C THR A 50 -5.43 -5.02 -10.40
N PHE A 51 -5.64 -3.71 -10.59
CA PHE A 51 -6.48 -2.88 -9.73
C PHE A 51 -7.50 -2.15 -10.59
N LEU A 52 -8.77 -2.45 -10.39
CA LEU A 52 -9.87 -1.79 -11.09
C LEU A 52 -10.44 -0.70 -10.21
N VAL A 53 -9.99 0.53 -10.43
CA VAL A 53 -10.43 1.70 -9.65
C VAL A 53 -11.82 2.12 -10.09
N SER A 54 -12.70 2.29 -9.11
CA SER A 54 -14.08 2.76 -9.33
C SER A 54 -14.27 4.20 -8.87
N HIS A 55 -13.63 4.59 -7.78
CA HIS A 55 -13.72 5.93 -7.21
C HIS A 55 -12.36 6.38 -6.69
N ALA A 56 -12.08 7.66 -6.82
CA ALA A 56 -10.87 8.29 -6.33
C ALA A 56 -11.17 9.76 -6.02
N TRP A 57 -10.77 10.24 -4.84
CA TRP A 57 -10.94 11.65 -4.48
C TRP A 57 -9.98 12.05 -3.37
N THR A 58 -9.81 13.36 -3.18
CA THR A 58 -9.12 13.92 -2.02
C THR A 58 -10.12 14.64 -1.11
N ALA A 59 -9.86 14.58 0.19
CA ALA A 59 -10.55 15.37 1.21
C ALA A 59 -9.48 16.07 2.05
N GLY A 60 -9.14 17.30 1.66
CA GLY A 60 -7.97 17.98 2.21
C GLY A 60 -6.68 17.29 1.81
N ALA A 61 -5.83 16.98 2.80
CA ALA A 61 -4.57 16.27 2.60
C ALA A 61 -4.71 14.73 2.54
N VAL A 62 -5.94 14.20 2.62
CA VAL A 62 -6.20 12.76 2.60
C VAL A 62 -6.70 12.34 1.23
N MET A 63 -5.99 11.42 0.58
CA MET A 63 -6.44 10.76 -0.62
C MET A 63 -7.23 9.49 -0.30
N HIS A 64 -8.20 9.18 -1.16
CA HIS A 64 -9.05 8.01 -1.05
C HIS A 64 -9.13 7.31 -2.40
N LEU A 65 -9.05 5.99 -2.37
CA LEU A 65 -9.16 5.13 -3.54
C LEU A 65 -10.11 3.97 -3.23
N VAL A 66 -11.05 3.67 -4.11
CA VAL A 66 -11.94 2.50 -3.99
C VAL A 66 -11.84 1.66 -5.24
N TYR A 67 -11.46 0.40 -5.06
CA TYR A 67 -11.07 -0.48 -6.17
C TYR A 67 -11.47 -1.94 -5.91
N THR A 68 -11.44 -2.74 -6.96
CA THR A 68 -11.41 -4.20 -6.87
C THR A 68 -10.07 -4.73 -7.37
N ALA A 69 -9.66 -5.89 -6.88
CA ALA A 69 -8.38 -6.50 -7.23
C ALA A 69 -8.60 -7.93 -7.71
N PRO A 70 -8.95 -8.16 -8.99
CA PRO A 70 -9.18 -9.51 -9.51
C PRO A 70 -8.01 -10.44 -9.19
N PRO A 71 -8.25 -11.69 -8.76
CA PRO A 71 -9.52 -12.40 -8.85
C PRO A 71 -10.51 -12.13 -7.70
N SER A 72 -10.16 -11.31 -6.71
CA SER A 72 -11.08 -10.92 -5.64
C SER A 72 -12.29 -10.15 -6.20
N ASP A 73 -13.47 -10.52 -5.74
CA ASP A 73 -14.74 -9.84 -5.98
C ASP A 73 -15.13 -8.87 -4.85
N ARG A 74 -14.26 -8.71 -3.84
CA ARG A 74 -14.45 -7.72 -2.76
C ARG A 74 -14.11 -6.31 -3.24
N THR A 75 -14.81 -5.33 -2.67
CA THR A 75 -14.52 -3.91 -2.83
C THR A 75 -13.58 -3.47 -1.70
N TRP A 76 -12.43 -2.95 -2.10
CA TRP A 76 -11.37 -2.46 -1.21
C TRP A 76 -11.34 -0.94 -1.24
N GLY A 77 -10.91 -0.35 -0.13
CA GLY A 77 -10.68 1.07 0.00
C GLY A 77 -9.29 1.34 0.58
N LEU A 78 -8.62 2.38 0.10
CA LEU A 78 -7.38 2.89 0.66
C LEU A 78 -7.58 4.36 1.02
N ALA A 79 -7.29 4.71 2.28
CA ALA A 79 -7.25 6.09 2.74
C ALA A 79 -5.84 6.42 3.22
N ARG A 80 -5.26 7.52 2.73
CA ARG A 80 -3.91 7.96 3.10
C ARG A 80 -3.83 9.45 3.28
N ASP A 81 -3.40 9.87 4.46
CA ASP A 81 -2.85 11.21 4.68
C ASP A 81 -1.51 11.33 3.95
N THR A 82 -1.38 12.32 3.07
CA THR A 82 -0.20 12.49 2.22
C THR A 82 0.87 13.39 2.84
N ARG A 83 0.65 13.95 4.04
CA ARG A 83 1.59 14.93 4.62
C ARG A 83 2.92 14.34 5.05
N GLU A 84 2.93 13.05 5.37
CA GLU A 84 4.12 12.36 5.88
C GLU A 84 4.42 11.12 5.04
N SER A 85 5.69 10.74 5.01
CA SER A 85 6.13 9.55 4.29
C SER A 85 5.67 8.28 5.00
N LEU A 86 5.31 7.28 4.19
CA LEU A 86 4.87 5.97 4.68
C LEU A 86 6.00 5.18 5.36
N ILE A 87 7.26 5.45 5.02
CA ILE A 87 8.44 4.70 5.51
C ILE A 87 9.00 5.34 6.78
N ASN A 88 9.12 6.66 6.76
CA ASN A 88 9.58 7.47 7.88
C ASN A 88 8.55 8.59 8.11
N PRO A 89 7.86 8.64 9.27
CA PRO A 89 6.84 9.65 9.59
C PRO A 89 7.46 11.05 9.72
N SER A 90 7.78 11.62 8.57
CA SER A 90 8.39 12.91 8.33
C SER A 90 7.87 13.42 6.99
N PRO A 91 7.88 14.73 6.74
CA PRO A 91 7.54 15.28 5.43
C PRO A 91 8.32 14.58 4.31
N TRP A 92 7.67 14.42 3.16
CA TRP A 92 8.31 13.86 1.97
C TRP A 92 9.51 14.71 1.53
N ASN A 93 10.60 14.06 1.13
CA ASN A 93 11.72 14.76 0.52
C ASN A 93 11.39 15.09 -0.94
N GLU A 94 12.02 16.13 -1.49
CA GLU A 94 11.82 16.54 -2.90
C GLU A 94 12.19 15.45 -3.91
N ALA A 95 13.06 14.50 -3.52
CA ALA A 95 13.48 13.38 -4.36
C ALA A 95 12.55 12.16 -4.25
N ASP A 96 11.64 12.13 -3.28
CA ASP A 96 10.74 11.00 -3.08
C ASP A 96 9.60 11.07 -4.11
N ASN A 97 9.10 9.90 -4.52
CA ASN A 97 7.86 9.78 -5.28
C ASN A 97 6.80 9.12 -4.39
N PRO A 98 5.96 9.92 -3.70
CA PRO A 98 4.92 9.39 -2.80
C PRO A 98 3.97 8.42 -3.50
N ALA A 99 3.53 8.77 -4.71
CA ALA A 99 2.59 7.95 -5.48
C ALA A 99 3.15 6.56 -5.77
N LEU A 100 4.43 6.47 -6.14
CA LEU A 100 5.13 5.20 -6.33
C LEU A 100 5.21 4.40 -5.03
N TYR A 101 5.50 5.04 -3.89
CA TYR A 101 5.54 4.34 -2.60
C TYR A 101 4.17 3.80 -2.19
N TYR A 102 3.10 4.56 -2.37
CA TYR A 102 1.75 4.06 -2.12
C TYR A 102 1.39 2.92 -3.07
N TYR A 103 1.77 3.00 -4.35
CA TYR A 103 1.56 1.91 -5.29
C TYR A 103 2.29 0.63 -4.86
N LEU A 104 3.59 0.71 -4.54
CA LEU A 104 4.37 -0.47 -4.19
C LEU A 104 3.97 -1.06 -2.84
N LEU A 105 3.84 -0.22 -1.81
CA LEU A 105 3.67 -0.68 -0.43
C LEU A 105 2.20 -0.92 -0.07
N ASP A 106 1.28 -0.03 -0.44
CA ASP A 106 -0.13 -0.19 -0.08
C ASP A 106 -0.92 -1.06 -1.06
N LEU A 107 -0.50 -1.14 -2.32
CA LEU A 107 -1.24 -1.89 -3.34
C LEU A 107 -0.53 -3.20 -3.73
N GLU A 108 0.73 -3.17 -4.14
CA GLU A 108 1.41 -4.40 -4.58
C GLU A 108 1.79 -5.33 -3.42
N GLU A 109 2.51 -4.84 -2.41
CA GLU A 109 2.93 -5.68 -1.27
C GLU A 109 1.74 -6.19 -0.44
N ASN A 110 0.72 -5.34 -0.29
CA ASN A 110 -0.51 -5.65 0.44
C ASN A 110 -1.66 -6.10 -0.49
N TRP A 111 -1.33 -6.66 -1.65
CA TRP A 111 -2.32 -6.98 -2.68
C TRP A 111 -3.44 -7.90 -2.17
N PRO A 112 -4.71 -7.46 -2.22
CA PRO A 112 -5.79 -8.21 -1.59
C PRO A 112 -6.45 -9.23 -2.52
N GLY A 113 -5.91 -9.46 -3.73
CA GLY A 113 -6.56 -10.28 -4.76
C GLY A 113 -6.76 -11.75 -4.38
N ALA A 114 -6.01 -12.26 -3.40
CA ALA A 114 -6.21 -13.60 -2.84
C ALA A 114 -7.46 -13.72 -1.94
N HIS A 115 -8.04 -12.60 -1.49
CA HIS A 115 -9.15 -12.58 -0.56
C HIS A 115 -10.48 -12.46 -1.28
N SER A 116 -11.16 -13.60 -1.49
CA SER A 116 -12.52 -13.62 -2.03
C SER A 116 -13.56 -13.31 -0.96
N ARG A 117 -14.73 -12.84 -1.40
CA ARG A 117 -15.89 -12.63 -0.53
C ARG A 117 -16.37 -13.93 0.11
N GLU A 118 -16.76 -13.89 1.37
CA GLU A 118 -17.40 -15.04 2.03
C GLU A 118 -18.90 -15.12 1.68
N PRO A 119 -19.51 -16.32 1.66
CA PRO A 119 -20.94 -16.45 1.43
C PRO A 119 -21.77 -15.62 2.42
N GLY A 120 -22.68 -14.78 1.90
CA GLY A 120 -23.54 -13.91 2.72
C GLY A 120 -22.90 -12.58 3.12
N GLU A 121 -21.65 -12.33 2.76
CA GLU A 121 -21.02 -11.03 2.94
C GLU A 121 -21.66 -9.99 2.01
N ASN A 122 -21.87 -8.77 2.51
CA ASN A 122 -22.53 -7.71 1.75
C ASN A 122 -21.66 -7.26 0.56
N PRO A 123 -22.13 -7.35 -0.69
CA PRO A 123 -21.34 -6.97 -1.85
C PRO A 123 -21.04 -5.47 -1.93
N ASP A 124 -21.86 -4.66 -1.29
CA ASP A 124 -21.73 -3.21 -1.26
C ASP A 124 -20.74 -2.72 -0.20
N ARG A 125 -20.19 -3.61 0.65
CA ARG A 125 -19.26 -3.22 1.72
C ARG A 125 -17.89 -2.84 1.15
N ILE A 126 -17.34 -1.73 1.64
CA ILE A 126 -15.96 -1.33 1.38
C ILE A 126 -15.06 -1.77 2.53
N TRP A 127 -13.97 -2.46 2.21
CA TRP A 127 -12.92 -2.85 3.15
C TRP A 127 -11.78 -1.83 3.11
N TRP A 128 -11.84 -0.85 4.01
CA TRP A 128 -10.85 0.21 4.11
C TRP A 128 -9.56 -0.24 4.80
N ALA A 129 -8.43 0.18 4.22
CA ALA A 129 -7.10 0.08 4.78
C ALA A 129 -6.41 1.46 4.74
N GLY A 130 -5.26 1.54 5.42
CA GLY A 130 -4.48 2.77 5.54
C GLY A 130 -4.83 3.58 6.79
N ASP A 131 -4.58 4.88 6.72
CA ASP A 131 -4.83 5.84 7.80
C ASP A 131 -5.00 7.25 7.21
N PRO A 132 -6.04 8.01 7.59
CA PRO A 132 -7.01 7.74 8.65
C PRO A 132 -8.17 6.82 8.23
N LEU A 133 -8.69 6.04 9.18
CA LEU A 133 -9.87 5.17 8.97
C LEU A 133 -11.19 5.75 9.53
N THR A 134 -11.17 6.97 10.04
CA THR A 134 -12.33 7.62 10.65
C THR A 134 -13.25 8.26 9.62
N ASN A 135 -14.56 8.17 9.84
CA ASN A 135 -15.61 8.80 9.01
C ASN A 135 -15.64 8.35 7.54
N LEU A 136 -15.07 7.17 7.24
CA LEU A 136 -15.09 6.62 5.89
C LEU A 136 -16.45 5.99 5.54
N PRO A 137 -16.96 6.15 4.30
CA PRO A 137 -18.17 5.48 3.84
C PRO A 137 -18.02 3.96 3.90
N ALA A 138 -18.88 3.29 4.67
CA ALA A 138 -18.82 1.82 4.79
C ALA A 138 -19.34 1.07 3.56
N ARG A 139 -19.98 1.77 2.61
CA ARG A 139 -20.72 1.18 1.49
C ARG A 139 -20.49 1.93 0.18
N LEU A 140 -20.35 1.19 -0.92
CA LEU A 140 -20.11 1.74 -2.26
C LEU A 140 -21.28 2.62 -2.71
N ALA A 141 -22.53 2.19 -2.49
CA ALA A 141 -23.72 2.98 -2.82
C ALA A 141 -23.86 4.31 -2.04
N LYS A 142 -23.02 4.55 -1.03
CA LYS A 142 -22.97 5.83 -0.31
C LYS A 142 -21.91 6.79 -0.88
N LEU A 143 -21.09 6.34 -1.81
CA LEU A 143 -20.11 7.22 -2.45
C LEU A 143 -20.82 8.19 -3.39
N PRO A 144 -20.45 9.47 -3.34
CA PRO A 144 -20.87 10.46 -4.31
C PRO A 144 -20.43 10.11 -5.74
N GLU A 145 -21.27 10.44 -6.73
CA GLU A 145 -20.99 10.16 -8.15
C GLU A 145 -19.86 11.03 -8.72
N ASP A 146 -19.61 12.21 -8.14
CA ASP A 146 -18.49 13.09 -8.49
C ASP A 146 -17.13 12.51 -8.11
N HIS A 147 -17.08 11.53 -7.20
CA HIS A 147 -15.87 10.78 -6.87
C HIS A 147 -15.58 9.63 -7.86
N ARG A 148 -16.49 9.39 -8.82
CA ARG A 148 -16.36 8.27 -9.75
C ARG A 148 -15.18 8.50 -10.68
N TYR A 149 -14.29 7.54 -10.72
CA TYR A 149 -13.13 7.56 -11.60
C TYR A 149 -13.46 6.87 -12.92
N THR A 150 -13.07 7.50 -14.03
CA THR A 150 -13.15 6.91 -15.37
C THR A 150 -11.72 6.71 -15.87
N PRO A 151 -11.25 5.46 -15.98
CA PRO A 151 -9.90 5.20 -16.43
C PRO A 151 -9.69 5.71 -17.86
N PRO A 152 -8.55 6.35 -18.16
CA PRO A 152 -8.21 6.73 -19.51
C PRO A 152 -8.03 5.48 -20.40
N PRO A 153 -8.19 5.61 -21.73
CA PRO A 153 -7.82 4.55 -22.65
C PRO A 153 -6.33 4.18 -22.46
N PRO A 154 -5.98 2.88 -22.52
CA PRO A 154 -4.59 2.45 -22.36
C PRO A 154 -3.71 3.02 -23.48
N ASP A 155 -2.63 3.69 -23.11
CA ASP A 155 -1.62 4.18 -24.04
C ASP A 155 -0.61 3.05 -24.34
N PRO A 156 -0.35 2.71 -25.63
CA PRO A 156 0.71 1.77 -25.99
C PRO A 156 2.08 2.12 -25.41
N ALA A 157 2.37 3.41 -25.17
CA ALA A 157 3.62 3.86 -24.56
C ALA A 157 3.78 3.43 -23.09
N TRP A 158 2.70 3.02 -22.41
CA TRP A 158 2.76 2.50 -21.04
C TRP A 158 3.29 1.07 -20.96
N ILE A 159 3.23 0.33 -22.08
CA ILE A 159 3.65 -1.06 -22.10
C ILE A 159 5.17 -1.10 -22.12
N ASP A 160 5.77 -1.62 -21.05
CA ASP A 160 7.20 -1.86 -21.02
C ASP A 160 7.54 -3.07 -21.90
N HIS A 161 8.08 -2.78 -23.08
CA HIS A 161 8.56 -3.79 -24.01
C HIS A 161 9.94 -4.35 -23.66
N THR A 162 10.58 -3.83 -22.61
CA THR A 162 11.85 -4.34 -22.12
C THR A 162 11.60 -5.71 -21.50
N PRO A 163 12.31 -6.77 -21.94
CA PRO A 163 12.18 -8.06 -21.31
C PRO A 163 12.56 -7.94 -19.83
N PRO A 164 11.76 -8.47 -18.89
CA PRO A 164 12.09 -8.40 -17.49
C PRO A 164 13.45 -9.06 -17.28
N VAL A 165 14.36 -8.31 -16.67
CA VAL A 165 15.62 -8.86 -16.18
C VAL A 165 15.27 -9.93 -15.16
N VAL A 166 15.47 -11.19 -15.53
CA VAL A 166 15.40 -12.30 -14.59
C VAL A 166 16.62 -12.17 -13.69
N ASN A 167 16.50 -11.35 -12.64
CA ASN A 167 17.45 -11.43 -11.54
C ASN A 167 17.19 -12.77 -10.85
N GLU A 168 18.14 -13.68 -11.02
CA GLU A 168 18.28 -14.97 -10.32
C GLU A 168 18.08 -14.80 -8.80
N PRO A 169 17.79 -15.91 -8.06
CA PRO A 169 17.28 -15.87 -6.70
C PRO A 169 18.09 -14.93 -5.80
N ARG A 170 17.41 -14.02 -5.11
CA ARG A 170 17.98 -13.27 -3.99
C ARG A 170 18.69 -14.28 -3.10
N ARG A 171 20.03 -14.19 -3.01
CA ARG A 171 20.81 -14.97 -2.05
C ARG A 171 20.36 -14.53 -0.66
N TYR A 172 19.38 -15.23 -0.11
CA TYR A 172 19.22 -15.28 1.34
C TYR A 172 20.54 -15.80 1.88
N VAL A 173 21.08 -15.10 2.88
CA VAL A 173 22.24 -15.55 3.65
C VAL A 173 22.06 -17.03 3.98
N ASP A 174 23.09 -17.84 3.73
CA ASP A 174 23.09 -19.27 4.05
C ASP A 174 22.73 -19.42 5.54
N PRO A 175 21.72 -20.22 5.91
CA PRO A 175 21.36 -20.46 7.31
C PRO A 175 22.54 -20.94 8.19
N ASN A 176 23.62 -21.46 7.57
CA ASN A 176 24.85 -21.84 8.28
C ASN A 176 25.76 -20.66 8.65
N GLU A 177 25.58 -19.48 8.04
CA GLU A 177 26.32 -18.26 8.42
C GLU A 177 25.81 -17.63 9.72
N LEU A 178 24.69 -18.13 10.27
CA LEU A 178 24.14 -17.72 11.57
C LEU A 178 24.66 -18.55 12.76
N GLN A 179 25.65 -19.43 12.58
CA GLN A 179 26.26 -20.12 13.72
C GLN A 179 27.17 -19.17 14.51
N PRO A 180 26.96 -18.99 15.83
CA PRO A 180 27.93 -18.29 16.67
C PRO A 180 29.25 -19.08 16.74
N PRO A 181 30.40 -18.41 16.96
CA PRO A 181 31.70 -19.06 16.96
C PRO A 181 31.78 -20.20 18.00
N PRO A 182 32.52 -21.29 17.71
CA PRO A 182 32.51 -22.52 18.51
C PRO A 182 33.21 -22.44 19.88
N ASP A 183 33.47 -21.25 20.41
CA ASP A 183 34.23 -21.07 21.66
C ASP A 183 33.38 -20.73 22.90
N ALA A 184 32.06 -20.78 22.81
CA ALA A 184 31.17 -20.50 23.95
C ALA A 184 30.85 -21.71 24.84
N LEU A 185 31.54 -22.84 24.70
CA LEU A 185 31.40 -23.99 25.60
C LEU A 185 32.77 -24.51 26.03
N ARG A 186 33.44 -23.80 26.94
CA ARG A 186 34.47 -24.39 27.78
C ARG A 186 33.80 -25.02 29.02
N PRO A 187 33.83 -26.35 29.20
CA PRO A 187 33.63 -26.92 30.51
C PRO A 187 34.85 -26.62 31.38
N THR A 188 34.60 -26.05 32.56
CA THR A 188 35.56 -25.87 33.64
C THR A 188 36.20 -27.22 33.97
N GLN A 189 37.50 -27.38 33.73
CA GLN A 189 38.23 -28.53 34.23
C GLN A 189 38.35 -28.42 35.75
N VAL A 190 37.69 -29.33 36.47
CA VAL A 190 38.01 -29.64 37.86
C VAL A 190 39.25 -30.52 37.86
N ARG A 191 40.31 -30.05 38.52
CA ARG A 191 41.60 -30.72 38.65
C ARG A 191 41.58 -31.60 39.91
N THR A 192 41.72 -32.92 39.72
CA THR A 192 42.49 -33.98 40.42
C THR A 192 42.82 -33.76 41.93
N THR A 193 42.71 -34.74 42.84
CA THR A 193 43.45 -36.03 42.93
C THR A 193 42.85 -36.99 43.97
N ASP A 194 43.30 -38.26 43.88
CA ASP A 194 43.47 -39.23 45.00
C ASP A 194 43.69 -38.60 46.38
#